data_AF-A0A2U3CRJ8-F1
#
_entry.id   AF-A0A2U3CRJ8-F1
#
_cell.length_a   1.000
_cell.length_b   1.000
_cell.length_c   1.000
_cell.angle_alpha   90.00
_cell.angle_beta   90.00
_cell.angle_gamma   90.00
#
_symmetry.space_group_name_H-M   'P 1'
#
loop_
_entity.id
_entity.type
_entity.pdbx_description
1 polymer ?
#
loop_
_entity_poly.entity_id
_entity_poly.type
_entity_poly.pdbx_seq_one_letter_code
_entity_poly.pdbx_strand_id
1 'polypeptide(L)' 'MTLETSGQISEPDEFVFPVHTRTIAQIRYDILGQVMTVIYHDGRSRTTTGIQGSAMLRILAQRPLERSPFLLRTVI' A
#
# COMPACT_ATOMS: atom_id res chain seq x y z
N MET A 1 -15.95 19.70 -31.36
CA MET A 1 -15.15 18.58 -30.82
C MET A 1 -14.67 19.04 -29.45
N THR A 2 -15.36 18.61 -28.41
CA THR A 2 -15.17 19.10 -27.03
C THR A 2 -13.92 18.45 -26.44
N LEU A 3 -12.92 19.27 -26.13
CA LEU A 3 -11.77 18.88 -25.33
C LEU A 3 -12.15 19.01 -23.86
N GLU A 4 -12.35 17.87 -23.20
CA GLU A 4 -12.56 17.77 -21.76
C GLU A 4 -11.32 18.30 -21.04
N THR A 5 -11.51 19.37 -20.27
CA THR A 5 -10.51 19.96 -19.39
C THR A 5 -10.72 19.38 -17.99
N SER A 6 -9.75 18.68 -17.41
CA SER A 6 -9.46 18.68 -15.96
C SER A 6 -8.51 17.57 -15.54
N GLY A 7 -7.58 17.91 -14.66
CA GLY A 7 -6.80 16.96 -13.89
C GLY A 7 -5.33 16.94 -14.28
N GLN A 8 -4.60 17.93 -13.80
CA GLN A 8 -3.16 17.87 -13.60
C GLN A 8 -2.82 16.50 -12.99
N ILE A 9 -2.22 15.60 -13.78
CA ILE A 9 -1.72 14.32 -13.27
C ILE A 9 -0.46 14.68 -12.49
N SER A 10 -0.63 15.05 -11.22
CA SER A 10 0.47 14.96 -10.26
C SER A 10 1.05 13.56 -10.42
N GLU A 11 2.36 13.46 -10.71
CA GLU A 11 3.07 12.19 -10.63
C GLU A 11 2.61 11.48 -9.35
N PRO A 12 2.25 10.19 -9.40
CA PRO A 12 1.72 9.57 -8.22
C PRO A 12 2.86 9.58 -7.19
N ASP A 13 2.74 10.41 -6.16
CA ASP A 13 3.42 10.31 -4.87
C ASP A 13 3.08 8.99 -4.14
N GLU A 14 2.68 7.98 -4.91
CA GLU A 14 2.17 6.69 -4.51
C GLU A 14 3.05 5.60 -5.12
N PHE A 15 3.71 4.85 -4.24
CA PHE A 15 4.50 3.69 -4.60
C PHE A 15 3.63 2.44 -4.62
N VAL A 16 3.76 1.61 -5.66
CA VAL A 16 3.06 0.33 -5.76
C VAL A 16 4.08 -0.82 -5.70
N PHE A 17 3.90 -1.70 -4.72
CA PHE A 17 4.72 -2.87 -4.47
C PHE A 17 3.87 -4.14 -4.68
N PRO A 18 3.97 -4.82 -5.83
CA PRO A 18 3.39 -6.14 -5.98
C PRO A 18 4.10 -7.10 -5.03
N VAL A 19 3.34 -7.89 -4.27
CA VAL A 19 3.89 -8.81 -3.29
C VAL A 19 3.52 -10.24 -3.63
N HIS A 20 4.52 -11.12 -3.64
CA HIS A 20 4.31 -12.54 -3.95
C HIS A 20 4.00 -13.31 -2.67
N THR A 21 2.80 -13.11 -2.15
CA THR A 21 2.30 -13.81 -0.95
C THR A 21 1.01 -14.54 -1.27
N ARG A 22 0.59 -15.44 -0.36
CA ARG A 22 -0.66 -16.19 -0.56
C ARG A 22 -1.89 -15.31 -0.39
N THR A 23 -1.83 -14.31 0.49
CA THR A 23 -3.00 -13.51 0.89
C THR A 23 -2.98 -12.08 0.36
N ILE A 24 -1.80 -11.46 0.25
CA ILE A 24 -1.63 -10.08 -0.19
C ILE A 24 -1.25 -10.08 -1.67
N ALA A 25 -1.96 -9.27 -2.45
CA ALA A 25 -1.70 -9.07 -3.88
C ALA A 25 -0.70 -7.92 -4.09
N GLN A 26 -0.93 -6.79 -3.42
CA GLN A 26 -0.10 -5.60 -3.58
C GLN A 26 -0.16 -4.71 -2.33
N ILE A 27 0.86 -3.88 -2.17
CA ILE A 27 0.90 -2.80 -1.18
C ILE A 27 1.07 -1.48 -1.94
N ARG A 28 0.26 -0.48 -1.61
CA ARG A 28 0.34 0.89 -2.11
C ARG A 28 0.79 1.80 -0.98
N TYR A 29 1.58 2.82 -1.27
CA TYR A 29 2.06 3.76 -0.26
C TYR A 29 2.11 5.19 -0.78
N ASP A 30 1.28 6.06 -0.23
CA ASP A 30 1.32 7.51 -0.44
C ASP A 30 2.35 8.14 0.51
N ILE A 31 3.40 8.73 -0.06
CA ILE A 31 4.49 9.35 0.70
C ILE A 31 4.10 10.67 1.35
N LEU A 32 3.25 11.47 0.69
CA LEU A 32 2.80 12.76 1.21
C LEU A 32 1.83 12.55 2.37
N GLY A 33 0.87 11.64 2.19
CA GLY A 33 -0.11 11.28 3.21
C GLY A 33 0.42 10.34 4.28
N GLN A 34 1.60 9.74 4.08
CA GLN A 34 2.14 8.66 4.93
C GLN A 34 1.11 7.53 5.10
N VAL A 35 0.45 7.16 4.01
CA VAL A 35 -0.64 6.20 4.00
C VAL A 35 -0.22 4.91 3.30
N MET A 36 -0.26 3.80 4.02
CA MET A 36 -0.02 2.47 3.47
C MET A 36 -1.35 1.75 3.26
N THR A 37 -1.61 1.27 2.05
CA THR A 37 -2.78 0.45 1.72
C THR A 37 -2.35 -0.95 1.28
N VAL A 38 -2.82 -1.96 1.99
CA VAL A 38 -2.62 -3.38 1.68
C VAL A 38 -3.83 -3.86 0.89
N ILE A 39 -3.62 -4.50 -0.25
CA ILE A 39 -4.68 -5.07 -1.08
C ILE A 39 -4.49 -6.58 -1.10
N TYR A 40 -5.55 -7.29 -0.74
CA TYR A 40 -5.59 -8.74 -0.65
C TYR A 40 -6.13 -9.34 -1.96
N HIS A 41 -5.79 -10.61 -2.20
CA HIS A 41 -6.28 -11.34 -3.39
C HIS A 41 -7.81 -11.53 -3.41
N ASP A 42 -8.47 -11.42 -2.26
CA ASP A 42 -9.94 -11.49 -2.14
C ASP A 42 -10.65 -10.16 -2.49
N GLY A 43 -9.89 -9.14 -2.93
CA GLY A 43 -10.40 -7.82 -3.28
C GLY A 43 -10.59 -6.89 -2.08
N ARG A 44 -10.37 -7.36 -0.84
CA ARG A 44 -10.37 -6.49 0.32
C ARG A 44 -9.13 -5.60 0.30
N SER A 45 -9.28 -4.41 0.85
CA SER A 45 -8.16 -3.51 1.09
C SER A 45 -8.16 -3.02 2.52
N ARG A 46 -6.98 -2.63 2.99
CA ARG A 46 -6.81 -2.07 4.31
C ARG A 46 -5.80 -0.95 4.32
N THR A 47 -6.24 0.18 4.83
CA THR A 47 -5.46 1.42 4.84
C THR A 47 -5.01 1.75 6.26
N THR A 48 -3.74 2.14 6.41
CA THR A 48 -3.13 2.59 7.67
C THR A 48 -2.42 3.90 7.41
N THR A 49 -2.74 4.94 8.19
CA THR A 49 -2.14 6.27 8.10
C THR A 49 -0.98 6.42 9.10
N GLY A 50 -0.14 7.43 8.90
CA GLY A 50 0.99 7.73 9.79
C GLY A 50 2.14 6.73 9.71
N ILE A 51 2.21 5.93 8.63
CA ILE A 51 3.32 5.02 8.39
C ILE A 51 4.44 5.83 7.74
N GLN A 52 5.53 6.05 8.45
CA GLN A 52 6.72 6.67 7.86
C GLN A 52 7.33 5.75 6.78
N GLY A 53 7.88 6.33 5.72
CA GLY A 53 8.46 5.56 4.61
C GLY A 53 9.56 4.56 5.05
N SER A 54 10.36 4.92 6.06
CA SER A 54 11.36 4.01 6.64
C SER A 54 10.73 2.81 7.35
N ALA A 55 9.58 2.99 8.02
CA ALA A 55 8.82 1.91 8.63
C ALA A 55 8.16 1.03 7.56
N MET A 56 7.61 1.63 6.50
CA MET A 56 7.08 0.90 5.34
C MET A 56 8.14 -0.01 4.71
N LEU A 57 9.35 0.51 4.44
CA LEU A 57 10.44 -0.30 3.87
C LEU A 57 10.84 -1.46 4.80
N ARG A 58 10.85 -1.25 6.13
CA ARG A 58 11.08 -2.33 7.11
C ARG A 58 9.98 -3.38 7.10
N ILE A 59 8.73 -3.00 6.82
CA ILE A 59 7.62 -3.96 6.67
C ILE A 59 7.82 -4.78 5.39
N LEU A 60 8.17 -4.13 4.26
CA LEU A 60 8.42 -4.80 2.99
C LEU A 60 9.64 -5.74 3.02
N ALA A 61 10.67 -5.40 3.80
CA ALA A 61 11.88 -6.20 3.92
C ALA A 61 11.70 -7.48 4.76
N GLN A 62 10.62 -7.60 5.54
CA GLN A 62 10.36 -8.79 6.35
C GLN A 62 9.92 -9.97 5.48
N ARG A 63 10.52 -11.15 5.70
CA ARG A 63 10.12 -12.40 5.05
C ARG A 63 9.79 -13.50 6.06
N PRO A 64 8.63 -14.18 5.93
CA PRO A 64 7.51 -13.82 5.05
C PRO A 64 6.89 -12.48 5.46
N LEU A 65 6.39 -11.68 4.51
CA LEU A 65 5.71 -10.42 4.82
C LEU A 65 4.56 -10.64 5.81
N GLU A 66 3.91 -11.79 5.69
CA GLU A 66 2.83 -12.27 6.55
C GLU A 66 3.25 -12.42 8.02
N ARG A 67 4.56 -12.45 8.34
CA ARG A 67 5.04 -12.43 9.73
C ARG A 67 5.17 -11.03 10.32
N SER A 68 4.97 -9.97 9.53
CA SER A 68 4.99 -8.62 10.06
C SER A 68 3.84 -8.45 11.06
N PRO A 69 4.12 -8.12 12.33
CA PRO A 69 3.07 -7.92 13.33
C PRO A 69 2.12 -6.77 12.95
N PHE A 70 2.55 -5.85 12.06
CA PHE A 70 1.68 -4.82 11.47
C PHE A 70 0.60 -5.39 10.56
N LEU A 71 0.93 -6.45 9.81
CA LEU A 71 -0.01 -7.12 8.91
C LEU A 71 -0.85 -8.18 9.65
N LEU A 72 -0.30 -8.76 10.72
CA LEU A 72 -0.97 -9.80 11.52
C LEU A 72 -1.96 -9.27 12.57
N ARG A 73 -1.84 -8.02 13.02
CA ARG A 73 -2.58 -7.50 14.20
C ARG A 73 -4.10 -7.43 14.06
N THR A 74 -4.70 -8.01 13.03
CA THR A 74 -6.13 -7.80 12.71
C THR A 74 -6.77 -9.00 12.03
N VAL A 75 -6.26 -10.18 12.36
CA VAL A 75 -7.02 -11.42 12.26
C VAL A 75 -7.55 -11.75 13.66
N ILE A 76 -8.42 -10.88 14.19
CA ILE A 76 -9.32 -11.19 15.31
C ILE A 76 -10.65 -10.53 15.00
#